data_AF-A0A4Z0MJC4-F1
#
_entry.id   AF-A0A4Z0MJC4-F1
#
_cell.length_a   1.000
_cell.length_b   1.000
_cell.length_c   1.000
_cell.angle_alpha   90.00
_cell.angle_beta   90.00
_cell.angle_gamma   90.00
#
_symmetry.space_group_name_H-M   'P 1'
#
loop_
_entity.id
_entity.type
_entity.pdbx_description
1 polymer ?
#
loop_
_entity_poly.entity_id
_entity_poly.type
_entity_poly.pdbx_seq_one_letter_code
_entity_poly.pdbx_strand_id
1 'polypeptide(L)' 'MNKQEHSLRILSVVLIIGGVVLQIFHTTAYGNGYFYTLFGFMFGLIAYINYSARLKAENAALQQRFDARQ' A
#
# COMPACT_ATOMS: atom_id res chain seq x y z
N MET A 1 0.34 -13.63 0.56
CA MET A 1 0.77 -12.27 0.16
C MET A 1 2.01 -12.41 -0.71
N ASN A 2 2.02 -11.80 -1.89
CA ASN A 2 3.12 -11.98 -2.83
C ASN A 2 4.37 -11.21 -2.32
N LYS A 3 5.59 -11.69 -2.58
CA LYS A 3 6.83 -11.02 -2.07
C LYS A 3 6.90 -9.54 -2.52
N GLN A 4 6.43 -9.26 -3.73
CA GLN A 4 6.34 -7.91 -4.29
C GLN A 4 5.32 -7.00 -3.59
N GLU A 5 4.14 -7.53 -3.22
CA GLU A 5 3.13 -6.76 -2.46
C GLU A 5 3.64 -6.40 -1.07
N HIS A 6 4.40 -7.31 -0.45
CA HIS A 6 4.99 -7.08 0.86
C HIS A 6 6.06 -6.00 0.82
N SER A 7 6.99 -6.06 -0.15
CA SER A 7 8.02 -5.03 -0.32
C SER A 7 7.42 -3.67 -0.64
N LEU A 8 6.33 -3.62 -1.41
CA LEU A 8 5.67 -2.37 -1.78
C LEU A 8 4.95 -1.74 -0.57
N ARG A 9 4.34 -2.57 0.29
CA ARG A 9 3.81 -2.10 1.59
C ARG A 9 4.92 -1.57 2.50
N ILE A 10 6.01 -2.31 2.69
CA ILE A 10 7.12 -1.88 3.55
C ILE A 10 7.71 -0.56 3.03
N LEU A 11 7.98 -0.48 1.73
CA LEU A 11 8.50 0.74 1.10
C LEU A 11 7.53 1.91 1.28
N SER A 12 6.22 1.70 1.09
CA SER A 12 5.22 2.75 1.30
C SER A 12 5.24 3.29 2.73
N VAL A 13 5.32 2.41 3.74
CA VAL A 13 5.37 2.78 5.15
C VAL A 13 6.66 3.54 5.47
N VAL A 14 7.80 3.07 4.95
CA VAL A 14 9.10 3.74 5.14
C VAL A 14 9.09 5.14 4.52
N LEU A 15 8.51 5.30 3.32
CA LEU A 15 8.42 6.61 2.66
C LEU A 15 7.46 7.57 3.36
N ILE A 16 6.33 7.08 3.87
CA ILE A 16 5.39 7.89 4.66
C ILE A 16 6.07 8.35 5.96
N ILE A 17 6.62 7.42 6.74
CA ILE A 17 7.26 7.75 8.02
C ILE A 17 8.49 8.63 7.80
N GLY A 18 9.36 8.26 6.87
CA GLY A 18 10.55 9.03 6.52
C GLY A 18 10.22 10.43 6.02
N GLY A 19 9.23 10.58 5.15
CA GLY A 19 8.77 11.88 4.66
C GLY A 19 8.20 12.77 5.78
N VAL A 20 7.39 12.20 6.68
CA VAL A 20 6.85 12.93 7.85
C VAL A 20 7.97 13.37 8.80
N VAL A 21 8.95 12.50 9.09
CA VAL A 21 10.11 12.86 9.91
C VAL A 21 10.89 14.01 9.29
N LEU A 22 11.18 13.95 7.98
CA LEU A 22 11.88 15.02 7.27
C LEU A 22 11.10 16.35 7.26
N GLN A 23 9.76 16.30 7.23
CA GLN A 23 8.92 17.49 7.38
C GLN A 23 9.01 18.09 8.78
N ILE A 24 8.95 17.28 9.84
CA ILE A 24 9.01 17.73 11.23
C ILE A 24 10.37 18.38 11.53
N PHE A 25 11.45 17.72 11.13
CA PHE A 25 12.80 18.20 11.43
C PHE A 25 13.31 19.31 10.49
N HIS A 26 12.55 19.67 9.46
CA HIS A 26 12.93 20.67 8.45
C HIS A 26 14.33 20.40 7.85
N THR A 27 14.80 19.15 7.91
CA THR A 27 16.19 18.74 7.60
C THR A 27 16.45 18.68 6.09
N THR A 28 15.40 18.67 5.29
CA THR A 28 15.47 18.80 3.84
C THR A 28 14.77 20.07 3.39
N ALA A 29 15.29 20.73 2.35
CA ALA A 29 14.64 21.86 1.71
C ALA A 29 13.12 21.63 1.60
N TYR A 30 12.34 22.60 2.08
CA TYR A 30 10.89 22.56 2.38
C TYR A 30 9.96 21.79 1.41
N GLY A 31 10.39 21.46 0.19
CA GLY A 31 9.65 20.63 -0.76
C GLY A 31 9.86 19.11 -0.66
N ASN A 32 11.05 18.63 -0.29
CA ASN A 32 11.40 17.21 -0.45
C ASN A 32 10.61 16.26 0.49
N GLY A 33 10.40 16.66 1.75
CA GLY A 33 9.61 15.86 2.70
C GLY A 33 8.17 15.61 2.25
N TYR A 34 7.53 16.61 1.62
CA TYR A 34 6.20 16.46 1.04
C TYR A 34 6.17 15.46 -0.12
N PHE A 35 7.15 15.52 -1.01
CA PHE A 35 7.26 14.56 -2.11
C PHE A 35 7.38 13.12 -1.60
N TYR A 36 8.29 12.85 -0.66
CA TYR A 36 8.47 11.48 -0.14
C TYR A 36 7.21 10.93 0.55
N THR A 37 6.52 11.75 1.35
CA THR A 37 5.26 11.36 1.98
C THR A 37 4.18 11.07 0.94
N LEU A 38 4.04 11.91 -0.08
CA LEU A 38 3.06 11.72 -1.17
C LEU A 38 3.36 10.44 -1.97
N PHE A 39 4.62 10.19 -2.34
CA PHE A 39 5.03 8.96 -3.01
C PHE A 39 4.73 7.73 -2.14
N GLY A 40 5.01 7.81 -0.84
CA GLY A 40 4.66 6.76 0.11
C GLY A 40 3.16 6.46 0.13
N PHE A 41 2.30 7.48 0.16
CA PHE A 41 0.85 7.30 0.07
C PHE A 41 0.40 6.68 -1.26
N MET A 42 0.98 7.11 -2.39
CA MET A 42 0.65 6.52 -3.71
C MET A 42 0.98 5.03 -3.76
N PHE A 43 2.17 4.63 -3.29
CA PHE A 43 2.53 3.21 -3.22
C PHE A 43 1.63 2.44 -2.26
N GLY A 44 1.27 3.03 -1.12
CA GLY A 44 0.33 2.45 -0.18
C GLY A 44 -1.05 2.20 -0.80
N LEU A 45 -1.55 3.16 -1.58
CA LEU A 45 -2.82 3.05 -2.29
C LEU A 45 -2.79 1.94 -3.35
N ILE A 46 -1.72 1.86 -4.15
CA ILE A 46 -1.55 0.80 -5.15
C ILE A 46 -1.53 -0.58 -4.48
N ALA A 47 -0.78 -0.72 -3.38
CA ALA A 47 -0.75 -1.97 -2.62
C ALA A 47 -2.14 -2.34 -2.06
N TYR A 48 -2.91 -1.35 -1.60
CA TYR A 48 -4.27 -1.56 -1.13
C TYR A 48 -5.22 -1.99 -2.27
N ILE A 49 -5.17 -1.34 -3.43
CA ILE A 49 -5.99 -1.68 -4.60
C ILE A 49 -5.72 -3.12 -5.02
N ASN A 50 -4.45 -3.51 -5.18
CA ASN A 50 -4.07 -4.87 -5.55
C ASN A 50 -4.57 -5.91 -4.55
N TYR A 51 -4.41 -5.63 -3.25
CA TYR A 51 -4.95 -6.49 -2.20
C TYR A 51 -6.48 -6.62 -2.28
N SER A 52 -7.18 -5.52 -2.51
CA SER A 52 -8.65 -5.51 -2.61
C SER A 52 -9.17 -6.27 -3.83
N ALA A 53 -8.50 -6.16 -4.97
CA ALA A 53 -8.84 -6.89 -6.19
C ALA A 53 -8.66 -8.40 -5.99
N ARG A 54 -7.55 -8.78 -5.36
CA ARG A 54 -7.30 -10.18 -4.98
C ARG A 54 -8.35 -10.71 -4.02
N LEU A 55 -8.71 -9.93 -3.00
CA LEU A 55 -9.73 -10.32 -2.02
C LEU A 55 -11.11 -10.52 -2.69
N LYS A 56 -11.48 -9.66 -3.64
CA LYS A 56 -12.71 -9.83 -4.44
C LYS A 56 -12.69 -11.11 -5.26
N ALA A 57 -11.55 -11.44 -5.90
CA ALA A 57 -11.40 -12.67 -6.66
C ALA A 57 -11.49 -13.92 -5.77
N GLU A 58 -10.83 -13.91 -4.60
CA GLU A 58 -10.91 -15.00 -3.63
C GLU A 58 -12.34 -15.17 -3.09
N ASN A 59 -13.05 -14.07 -2.84
CA ASN A 59 -14.43 -14.11 -2.36
C ASN A 59 -15.41 -14.64 -3.42
N ALA A 60 -15.26 -14.24 -4.69
CA ALA A 60 -16.05 -14.79 -5.79
C ALA A 60 -15.81 -16.30 -5.98
N ALA A 61 -14.55 -16.75 -5.86
CA ALA A 61 -14.21 -18.17 -5.94
C ALA A 61 -14.77 -18.97 -4.75
N LEU A 62 -14.79 -18.39 -3.55
CA LEU A 62 -15.43 -18.98 -2.38
C LEU A 62 -16.95 -19.10 -2.56
N GLN A 63 -17.61 -18.04 -3.05
CA GLN A 63 -19.05 -18.03 -3.35
C GLN A 63 -19.42 -19.16 -4.30
N GLN A 64 -18.69 -19.32 -5.41
CA GLN A 64 -18.93 -20.40 -6.38
C GLN A 64 -18.77 -21.80 -5.76
N ARG A 65 -17.86 -21.99 -4.81
CA ARG A 65 -17.69 -23.27 -4.10
C ARG A 65 -18.80 -23.54 -3.11
N PHE A 66 -19.40 -22.50 -2.52
CA PHE A 66 -20.58 -22.65 -1.67
C PHE A 66 -21.81 -22.99 -2.51
N ASP A 67 -22.03 -22.28 -3.62
CA ASP A 67 -23.14 -22.52 -4.54
C ASP A 67 -23.04 -23.91 -5.20
N ALA A 68 -21.84 -24.39 -5.52
CA ALA A 68 -21.63 -25.73 -6.08
C ALA A 68 -21.76 -26.88 -5.06
N ARG A 69 -21.89 -26.57 -3.76
CA ARG A 69 -22.10 -27.56 -2.69
C ARG A 69 -23.55 -27.63 -2.21
N GLN A 70 -24.41 -26.70 -2.64
CA GLN A 70 -25.86 -26.77 -2.47
C GLN A 70 -26.51 -27.41 -3.69
#